data_AF-A0A660SZW4-F1
#
_entry.id   AF-A0A660SZW4-F1
#
_cell.length_a   1.000
_cell.length_b   1.000
_cell.length_c   1.000
_cell.angle_alpha   90.00
_cell.angle_beta   90.00
_cell.angle_gamma   90.00
#
_symmetry.space_group_name_H-M   'P 1'
#
loop_
_entity.id
_entity.type
_entity.pdbx_description
1 polymer ?
#
loop_
_entity_poly.entity_id
_entity_poly.type
_entity_poly.pdbx_seq_one_letter_code
_entity_poly.pdbx_strand_id
1 'polypeptide(L)'
;MPEIRLDRADLTDANLSGTTLTRANLSNARLRGCNLSGADLSGSRMNHSDFTNADLRKANLSNVRARGALLTGTNLSEAIMDGADLTNASMKGAAVTGLSRSGTRMKVRVKVKSNSEKSGEPLREYKPWVKALKEETERKELRKNMEEQKAEEAKARLDRKLGRQKPLFNRVK
;
A
#
# COMPACT_ATOMS: atom_id res chain seq x y z
N MET A 1 -2.94 -32.69 14.73
CA MET A 1 -3.63 -31.95 15.80
C MET A 1 -4.78 -31.14 15.18
N PRO A 2 -5.95 -31.08 15.84
CA PRO A 2 -7.06 -30.26 15.37
C PRO A 2 -6.70 -28.77 15.42
N GLU A 3 -7.22 -27.98 14.47
CA GLU A 3 -7.04 -26.53 14.40
C GLU A 3 -7.81 -25.86 15.56
N ILE A 4 -7.17 -24.99 16.34
CA ILE A 4 -7.85 -24.20 17.38
C ILE A 4 -8.80 -23.23 16.69
N ARG A 5 -10.09 -23.29 17.05
CA ARG A 5 -11.14 -22.43 16.47
C ARG A 5 -11.61 -21.41 17.49
N LEU A 6 -11.30 -20.15 17.21
CA LEU A 6 -11.70 -18.96 17.96
C LEU A 6 -12.31 -17.91 17.01
N ASP A 7 -12.84 -18.35 15.87
CA ASP A 7 -13.46 -17.46 14.90
C ASP A 7 -14.68 -16.78 15.51
N ARG A 8 -14.74 -15.44 15.40
CA ARG A 8 -15.77 -14.58 16.02
C ARG A 8 -15.85 -14.64 17.55
N ALA A 9 -14.87 -15.25 18.22
CA ALA A 9 -14.83 -15.27 19.68
C ALA A 9 -14.68 -13.85 20.25
N ASP A 10 -15.28 -13.62 21.41
CA ASP A 10 -15.01 -12.44 22.23
C ASP A 10 -13.97 -12.79 23.28
N LEU A 11 -12.77 -12.24 23.11
CA LEU A 11 -11.58 -12.42 23.93
C LEU A 11 -11.07 -11.06 24.42
N THR A 12 -11.98 -10.07 24.51
CA THR A 12 -11.69 -8.74 25.02
C THR A 12 -11.10 -8.85 26.43
N ASP A 13 -9.98 -8.15 26.66
CA ASP A 13 -9.22 -8.14 27.91
C ASP A 13 -8.73 -9.51 28.41
N ALA A 14 -8.81 -10.56 27.59
CA ALA A 14 -8.36 -11.89 27.96
C ALA A 14 -6.83 -11.95 28.15
N ASN A 15 -6.38 -12.74 29.10
CA ASN A 15 -4.96 -13.08 29.26
C ASN A 15 -4.64 -14.39 28.53
N LEU A 16 -3.92 -14.26 27.42
CA LEU A 16 -3.46 -15.33 26.54
C LEU A 16 -1.92 -15.29 26.40
N SER A 17 -1.23 -14.68 27.35
CA SER A 17 0.24 -14.57 27.32
C SER A 17 0.92 -15.94 27.30
N GLY A 18 1.95 -16.06 26.47
CA GLY A 18 2.71 -17.32 26.28
C GLY A 18 1.92 -18.49 25.70
N THR A 19 0.66 -18.30 25.27
CA THR A 19 -0.15 -19.40 24.73
C THR A 19 0.36 -19.87 23.37
N THR A 20 0.13 -21.14 23.06
CA THR A 20 0.36 -21.71 21.72
C THR A 20 -0.95 -21.72 20.95
N LEU A 21 -1.04 -20.82 19.97
CA LEU A 21 -2.17 -20.63 19.06
C LEU A 21 -1.74 -20.85 17.60
N THR A 22 -0.77 -21.74 17.39
CA THR A 22 -0.22 -22.00 16.05
C THR A 22 -1.31 -22.45 15.09
N ARG A 23 -1.35 -21.81 13.92
CA ARG A 23 -2.35 -22.05 12.86
C ARG A 23 -3.80 -21.93 13.32
N ALA A 24 -4.08 -21.23 14.43
CA ALA A 24 -5.44 -21.04 14.93
C ALA A 24 -6.27 -20.19 13.95
N ASN A 25 -7.59 -20.38 14.00
CA ASN A 25 -8.53 -19.49 13.34
C ASN A 25 -9.10 -18.47 14.33
N LEU A 26 -8.62 -17.23 14.24
CA LEU A 26 -9.04 -16.04 14.99
C LEU A 26 -9.79 -15.04 14.08
N SER A 27 -10.25 -15.48 12.90
CA SER A 27 -10.90 -14.57 11.94
C SER A 27 -12.14 -13.94 12.56
N ASN A 28 -12.27 -12.61 12.44
CA ASN A 28 -13.34 -11.80 13.04
C ASN A 28 -13.42 -11.83 14.58
N ALA A 29 -12.42 -12.35 15.29
CA ALA A 29 -12.41 -12.34 16.75
C ALA A 29 -12.22 -10.92 17.32
N ARG A 30 -12.78 -10.67 18.50
CA ARG A 30 -12.58 -9.43 19.28
C ARG A 30 -11.52 -9.69 20.33
N LEU A 31 -10.38 -9.02 20.22
CA LEU A 31 -9.17 -9.19 21.03
C LEU A 31 -8.69 -7.82 21.54
N ARG A 32 -9.65 -6.91 21.80
CA ARG A 32 -9.34 -5.57 22.29
C ARG A 32 -8.73 -5.66 23.68
N GLY A 33 -7.64 -4.95 23.92
CA GLY A 33 -6.96 -4.94 25.23
C GLY A 33 -6.38 -6.28 25.68
N CYS A 34 -6.46 -7.36 24.87
CA CYS A 34 -6.00 -8.67 25.31
C CYS A 34 -4.48 -8.71 25.50
N ASN A 35 -4.02 -9.56 26.42
CA ASN A 35 -2.59 -9.84 26.59
C ASN A 35 -2.21 -11.11 25.81
N LEU A 36 -1.45 -10.96 24.74
CA LEU A 36 -0.85 -12.03 23.92
C LEU A 36 0.69 -11.94 23.95
N SER A 37 1.28 -11.33 24.98
CA SER A 37 2.73 -11.18 25.08
C SER A 37 3.40 -12.56 25.05
N GLY A 38 4.37 -12.75 24.16
CA GLY A 38 5.10 -14.01 23.99
C GLY A 38 4.28 -15.18 23.42
N ALA A 39 3.05 -14.96 22.96
CA ALA A 39 2.24 -16.03 22.36
C ALA A 39 2.79 -16.47 21.00
N ASP A 40 2.64 -17.76 20.67
CA ASP A 40 2.93 -18.28 19.33
C ASP A 40 1.65 -18.36 18.50
N LEU A 41 1.51 -17.43 17.57
CA LEU A 41 0.39 -17.31 16.63
C LEU A 41 0.80 -17.72 15.21
N SER A 42 1.98 -18.34 15.04
CA SER A 42 2.54 -18.58 13.71
C SER A 42 1.58 -19.32 12.77
N GLY A 43 1.42 -18.81 11.56
CA GLY A 43 0.53 -19.35 10.53
C GLY A 43 -0.98 -19.16 10.79
N SER A 44 -1.38 -18.43 11.82
CA SER A 44 -2.80 -18.22 12.16
C SER A 44 -3.57 -17.42 11.12
N ARG A 45 -4.89 -17.65 11.07
CA ARG A 45 -5.85 -16.85 10.30
C ARG A 45 -6.50 -15.82 11.21
N MET A 46 -6.25 -14.54 10.96
CA MET A 46 -6.65 -13.39 11.78
C MET A 46 -7.31 -12.32 10.91
N ASN A 47 -7.99 -12.71 9.83
CA ASN A 47 -8.60 -11.74 8.93
C ASN A 47 -9.75 -11.02 9.66
N HIS A 48 -9.80 -9.69 9.52
CA HIS A 48 -10.85 -8.83 10.10
C HIS A 48 -11.01 -8.92 11.64
N SER A 49 -10.00 -9.42 12.36
CA SER A 49 -10.01 -9.42 13.83
C SER A 49 -9.65 -8.04 14.39
N ASP A 50 -10.07 -7.77 15.62
CA ASP A 50 -9.81 -6.50 16.32
C ASP A 50 -8.83 -6.70 17.48
N PHE A 51 -7.59 -6.27 17.33
CA PHE A 51 -6.51 -6.25 18.32
C PHE A 51 -6.26 -4.84 18.89
N THR A 52 -7.25 -3.95 18.82
CA THR A 52 -7.09 -2.57 19.28
C THR A 52 -6.60 -2.55 20.73
N ASN A 53 -5.49 -1.85 20.98
CA ASN A 53 -4.82 -1.75 22.29
C ASN A 53 -4.34 -3.08 22.91
N ALA A 54 -4.26 -4.18 22.14
CA ALA A 54 -3.72 -5.44 22.64
C ALA A 54 -2.21 -5.39 22.89
N ASP A 55 -1.71 -6.22 23.80
CA ASP A 55 -0.28 -6.46 24.01
C ASP A 55 0.18 -7.70 23.24
N LEU A 56 1.00 -7.52 22.22
CA LEU A 56 1.59 -8.56 21.38
C LEU A 56 3.13 -8.54 21.46
N ARG A 57 3.69 -7.98 22.55
CA ARG A 57 5.14 -7.93 22.73
C ARG A 57 5.75 -9.33 22.64
N LYS A 58 6.85 -9.47 21.90
CA LYS A 58 7.58 -10.74 21.73
C LYS A 58 6.74 -11.89 21.14
N ALA A 59 5.54 -11.62 20.61
CA ALA A 59 4.71 -12.65 20.01
C ALA A 59 5.28 -13.11 18.66
N ASN A 60 5.11 -14.40 18.35
CA ASN A 60 5.44 -14.94 17.04
C ASN A 60 4.21 -14.87 16.11
N LEU A 61 4.22 -13.90 15.20
CA LEU A 61 3.23 -13.66 14.16
C LEU A 61 3.75 -14.07 12.77
N SER A 62 4.74 -14.96 12.70
CA SER A 62 5.30 -15.39 11.42
C SER A 62 4.23 -16.05 10.54
N ASN A 63 4.17 -15.67 9.27
CA ASN A 63 3.25 -16.22 8.26
C ASN A 63 1.74 -16.08 8.59
N VAL A 64 1.35 -15.17 9.48
CA VAL A 64 -0.08 -14.94 9.77
C VAL A 64 -0.81 -14.31 8.59
N ARG A 65 -2.11 -14.59 8.48
CA ARG A 65 -3.02 -13.90 7.54
C ARG A 65 -3.90 -12.95 8.32
N ALA A 66 -3.52 -11.68 8.39
CA ALA A 66 -4.19 -10.65 9.17
C ALA A 66 -4.76 -9.55 8.26
N ARG A 67 -5.40 -9.93 7.15
CA ARG A 67 -5.94 -8.97 6.19
C ARG A 67 -7.10 -8.20 6.81
N GLY A 68 -7.07 -6.88 6.70
CA GLY A 68 -8.10 -6.02 7.28
C GLY A 68 -8.17 -6.05 8.80
N ALA A 69 -7.17 -6.60 9.50
CA ALA A 69 -7.14 -6.60 10.96
C ALA A 69 -6.95 -5.18 11.52
N LEU A 70 -7.52 -4.92 12.69
CA LEU A 70 -7.35 -3.67 13.42
C LEU A 70 -6.26 -3.87 14.47
N LEU A 71 -5.08 -3.31 14.25
CA LEU A 71 -3.92 -3.30 15.16
C LEU A 71 -3.66 -1.87 15.69
N THR A 72 -4.73 -1.09 15.86
CA THR A 72 -4.63 0.30 16.31
C THR A 72 -4.20 0.34 17.78
N GLY A 73 -3.13 1.06 18.10
CA GLY A 73 -2.62 1.16 19.49
C GLY A 73 -2.01 -0.14 20.05
N THR A 74 -1.89 -1.19 19.24
CA THR A 74 -1.32 -2.48 19.67
C THR A 74 0.16 -2.36 19.98
N ASN A 75 0.63 -3.04 21.02
CA ASN A 75 2.07 -3.15 21.30
C ASN A 75 2.68 -4.37 20.59
N LEU A 76 3.44 -4.13 19.52
CA LEU A 76 4.15 -5.15 18.73
C LEU A 76 5.66 -5.13 18.98
N SER A 77 6.10 -4.55 20.12
CA SER A 77 7.54 -4.44 20.39
C SER A 77 8.19 -5.82 20.48
N GLU A 78 9.31 -6.00 19.79
CA GLU A 78 10.05 -7.27 19.70
C GLU A 78 9.26 -8.45 19.11
N ALA A 79 8.09 -8.22 18.51
CA ALA A 79 7.34 -9.28 17.83
C ALA A 79 8.01 -9.70 16.52
N ILE A 80 7.69 -10.90 16.04
CA ILE A 80 8.17 -11.44 14.76
C ILE A 80 6.98 -11.50 13.80
N MET A 81 6.98 -10.73 12.72
CA MET A 81 5.90 -10.73 11.70
C MET A 81 6.39 -11.20 10.34
N ASP A 82 7.47 -11.98 10.30
CA ASP A 82 8.10 -12.39 9.04
C ASP A 82 7.12 -13.18 8.16
N GLY A 83 7.00 -12.80 6.89
CA GLY A 83 6.06 -13.41 5.94
C GLY A 83 4.58 -13.12 6.22
N ALA A 84 4.24 -12.27 7.19
CA ALA A 84 2.85 -11.94 7.51
C ALA A 84 2.15 -11.20 6.36
N ASP A 85 0.84 -11.42 6.20
CA ASP A 85 0.00 -10.69 5.26
C ASP A 85 -0.94 -9.73 6.01
N LEU A 86 -0.58 -8.45 6.00
CA LEU A 86 -1.30 -7.33 6.60
C LEU A 86 -1.98 -6.45 5.55
N THR A 87 -2.34 -7.02 4.40
CA THR A 87 -3.10 -6.30 3.38
C THR A 87 -4.34 -5.65 3.98
N ASN A 88 -4.46 -4.32 3.85
CA ASN A 88 -5.55 -3.50 4.40
C ASN A 88 -5.66 -3.47 5.94
N ALA A 89 -4.69 -3.98 6.69
CA ALA A 89 -4.69 -3.85 8.15
C ALA A 89 -4.39 -2.39 8.57
N SER A 90 -4.96 -1.96 9.70
CA SER A 90 -4.64 -0.67 10.33
C SER A 90 -3.65 -0.90 11.46
N MET A 91 -2.49 -0.22 11.44
CA MET A 91 -1.53 -0.22 12.55
C MET A 91 -1.33 1.19 13.14
N LYS A 92 -2.38 2.03 13.09
CA LYS A 92 -2.29 3.41 13.58
C LYS A 92 -1.92 3.41 15.06
N GLY A 93 -0.82 4.08 15.40
CA GLY A 93 -0.35 4.19 16.79
C GLY A 93 0.18 2.88 17.39
N ALA A 94 0.43 1.85 16.58
CA ALA A 94 1.06 0.63 17.09
C ALA A 94 2.52 0.90 17.49
N ALA A 95 2.95 0.34 18.61
CA ALA A 95 4.37 0.37 19.02
C ALA A 95 5.12 -0.77 18.31
N VAL A 96 6.19 -0.45 17.58
CA VAL A 96 6.88 -1.41 16.68
C VAL A 96 8.39 -1.48 16.91
N THR A 97 8.85 -1.10 18.11
CA THR A 97 10.28 -1.12 18.47
C THR A 97 10.82 -2.54 18.43
N GLY A 98 11.89 -2.81 17.66
CA GLY A 98 12.49 -4.15 17.56
C GLY A 98 11.67 -5.18 16.76
N LEU A 99 10.61 -4.76 16.06
CA LEU A 99 9.75 -5.64 15.24
C LEU A 99 10.51 -6.21 14.02
N SER A 100 10.63 -7.54 13.92
CA SER A 100 11.14 -8.21 12.70
C SER A 100 10.02 -8.33 11.67
N ARG A 101 10.26 -7.89 10.43
CA ARG A 101 9.22 -7.78 9.39
C ARG A 101 9.65 -8.19 7.99
N SER A 102 10.60 -9.11 7.90
CA SER A 102 11.10 -9.64 6.63
C SER A 102 9.97 -10.28 5.81
N GLY A 103 9.84 -9.93 4.53
CA GLY A 103 8.82 -10.51 3.65
C GLY A 103 7.36 -10.19 4.02
N THR A 104 7.12 -9.25 4.95
CA THR A 104 5.75 -8.84 5.31
C THR A 104 5.07 -8.15 4.14
N ARG A 105 3.85 -8.58 3.79
CA ARG A 105 3.02 -7.90 2.79
C ARG A 105 2.14 -6.85 3.44
N MET A 106 2.30 -5.60 3.03
CA MET A 106 1.40 -4.49 3.37
C MET A 106 0.96 -3.80 2.07
N LYS A 107 -0.32 -3.43 1.96
CA LYS A 107 -0.76 -2.52 0.90
C LYS A 107 -0.45 -1.09 1.32
N VAL A 108 0.55 -0.49 0.70
CA VAL A 108 0.75 0.97 0.78
C VAL A 108 -0.38 1.62 -0.02
N ARG A 109 -1.34 2.27 0.65
CA ARG A 109 -2.18 3.27 -0.03
C ARG A 109 -1.30 4.46 -0.35
N VAL A 110 -0.67 4.46 -1.52
CA VAL A 110 -0.19 5.72 -2.11
C VAL A 110 -1.45 6.50 -2.46
N LYS A 111 -1.90 7.37 -1.55
CA LYS A 111 -2.81 8.44 -1.93
C LYS A 111 -1.99 9.39 -2.81
N VAL A 112 -1.96 9.12 -4.11
CA VAL A 112 -1.70 10.20 -5.06
C VAL A 112 -2.88 11.14 -4.86
N LYS A 113 -2.68 12.22 -4.10
CA LYS A 113 -3.69 13.28 -4.01
C LYS A 113 -3.81 13.83 -5.43
N SER A 114 -4.89 13.52 -6.13
CA SER A 114 -5.31 14.31 -7.28
C SER A 114 -5.43 15.75 -6.79
N ASN A 115 -4.80 16.66 -7.51
CA ASN A 115 -4.57 18.05 -7.09
C ASN A 115 -5.85 18.92 -7.09
N SER A 116 -7.02 18.36 -6.84
CA SER A 116 -8.32 19.05 -6.95
C SER A 116 -9.00 19.37 -5.62
N GLU A 117 -8.44 18.99 -4.46
CA GLU A 117 -9.07 19.22 -3.14
C GLU A 117 -8.16 19.99 -2.17
N LYS A 118 -7.72 21.18 -2.59
CA LYS A 118 -7.24 22.22 -1.68
C LYS A 118 -7.92 23.55 -2.00
N SER A 119 -9.24 23.62 -1.79
CA SER A 119 -9.94 24.91 -1.69
C SER A 119 -10.09 25.24 -0.20
N GLY A 120 -9.26 26.15 0.31
CA GLY A 120 -9.42 26.65 1.67
C GLY A 120 -8.27 27.47 2.25
N GLU A 121 -7.10 27.56 1.61
CA GLU A 121 -6.00 28.42 2.09
C GLU A 121 -5.78 29.60 1.12
N PRO A 122 -5.69 30.85 1.61
CA PRO A 122 -5.47 32.02 0.76
C PRO A 122 -4.17 31.89 -0.04
N LEU A 123 -4.31 31.87 -1.37
CA LEU A 123 -3.24 31.80 -2.37
C LEU A 123 -2.40 33.10 -2.38
N ARG A 124 -1.58 33.34 -1.35
CA ARG A 124 -0.62 34.46 -1.37
C ARG A 124 0.84 34.06 -1.52
N GLU A 125 1.14 32.77 -1.48
CA GLU A 125 2.47 32.26 -1.82
C GLU A 125 2.34 31.04 -2.73
N TYR A 126 2.17 31.33 -4.03
CA TYR A 126 2.30 30.30 -5.05
C TYR A 126 3.78 29.87 -5.10
N LYS A 127 4.09 28.80 -4.37
CA LYS A 127 5.46 28.34 -4.11
C LYS A 127 6.21 28.07 -5.44
N PRO A 128 7.47 28.54 -5.58
CA PRO A 128 8.27 28.43 -6.82
C PRO A 128 8.33 27.05 -7.47
N TRP A 129 8.24 25.98 -6.68
CA TRP A 129 8.27 24.60 -7.19
C TRP A 129 7.06 24.22 -8.06
N VAL A 130 5.90 24.88 -7.89
CA VAL A 130 4.71 24.63 -8.74
C VAL A 130 4.90 25.23 -10.14
N LYS A 131 5.54 26.41 -10.22
CA LYS A 131 5.90 27.04 -11.49
C LYS A 131 6.95 26.20 -12.22
N ALA A 132 7.97 25.74 -11.50
CA ALA A 132 9.01 24.88 -12.05
C ALA A 132 8.46 23.55 -12.61
N LEU A 133 7.46 22.95 -11.96
CA LEU A 133 6.82 21.72 -12.46
C LEU A 133 6.03 21.95 -13.76
N LYS A 134 5.27 23.05 -13.85
CA LYS A 134 4.53 23.40 -15.08
C LYS A 134 5.48 23.65 -16.24
N GLU A 135 6.55 24.40 -15.98
CA GLU A 135 7.61 24.65 -16.97
C GLU A 135 8.29 23.34 -17.39
N GLU A 136 8.55 22.41 -16.48
CA GLU A 136 9.15 21.11 -16.81
C GLU A 136 8.22 20.24 -17.67
N THR A 137 6.92 20.24 -17.38
CA THR A 137 5.92 19.51 -18.19
C THR A 137 5.82 20.08 -19.61
N GLU A 138 5.73 21.41 -19.73
CA GLU A 138 5.70 22.10 -21.03
C GLU A 138 6.99 21.84 -21.82
N ARG A 139 8.14 21.82 -21.13
CA ARG A 139 9.45 21.53 -21.76
C ARG A 139 9.56 20.11 -22.28
N LYS A 140 8.93 19.13 -21.60
CA LYS A 140 8.88 17.73 -22.04
C LYS A 140 7.98 17.56 -23.25
N GLU A 141 6.82 18.20 -23.27
CA GLU A 141 5.91 18.20 -24.42
C GLU A 141 6.55 18.88 -25.64
N LEU A 142 7.21 20.02 -25.44
CA LEU A 142 7.88 20.72 -26.53
C LEU A 142 9.03 19.89 -27.14
N ARG A 143 9.79 19.16 -26.31
CA ARG A 143 10.82 18.24 -26.79
C ARG A 143 10.23 17.11 -27.63
N LYS A 144 9.13 16.51 -27.17
CA LYS A 144 8.43 15.45 -27.90
C LYS A 144 7.92 15.94 -29.25
N ASN A 145 7.29 17.12 -29.28
CA ASN A 145 6.79 17.71 -30.54
C ASN A 145 7.94 18.04 -31.52
N MET A 146 9.09 18.50 -31.01
CA MET A 146 10.27 18.76 -31.84
C MET A 146 10.89 17.47 -32.41
N GLU A 147 10.90 16.38 -31.66
CA GLU A 147 11.35 15.07 -32.15
C GLU A 147 10.39 14.49 -33.18
N GLU A 148 9.08 14.62 -32.97
CA GLU A 148 8.05 14.21 -33.93
C GLU A 148 8.14 15.02 -35.22
N GLN A 149 8.31 16.35 -35.15
CA GLN A 149 8.52 17.20 -36.33
C GLN A 149 9.79 16.82 -37.08
N LYS A 150 10.91 16.59 -36.38
CA LYS A 150 12.16 16.14 -37.03
C LYS A 150 12.00 14.78 -37.70
N ALA A 151 11.26 13.86 -37.09
CA ALA A 151 10.97 12.55 -37.67
C ALA A 151 10.08 12.69 -38.92
N GLU A 152 9.08 13.58 -38.89
CA GLU A 152 8.19 13.85 -40.02
C GLU A 152 8.93 14.53 -41.18
N GLU A 153 9.79 15.51 -40.89
CA GLU A 153 10.64 16.15 -41.90
C GLU A 153 11.65 15.17 -42.51
N ALA A 154 12.26 14.31 -41.69
CA ALA A 154 13.15 13.26 -42.17
C ALA A 154 12.42 12.27 -43.08
N LYS A 155 11.19 11.88 -42.71
CA LYS A 155 10.33 11.03 -43.53
C LYS A 155 9.94 11.71 -44.85
N ALA A 156 9.55 12.99 -44.81
CA ALA A 156 9.22 13.77 -46.00
C ALA A 156 10.42 13.95 -46.95
N ARG A 157 11.64 14.12 -46.40
CA ARG A 157 12.87 14.16 -47.19
C ARG A 157 13.17 12.80 -47.84
N LEU A 158 12.95 11.71 -47.11
CA LEU A 158 13.12 10.35 -47.63
C LEU A 158 12.13 10.08 -48.78
N ASP A 159 10.85 10.44 -48.61
CA ASP A 159 9.81 10.26 -49.62
C ASP A 159 10.09 11.05 -50.91
N ARG A 160 10.63 12.28 -50.80
CA ARG A 160 11.10 13.05 -51.98
C ARG A 160 12.29 12.39 -52.68
N LYS A 161 13.25 11.83 -51.93
CA LYS A 161 14.40 11.10 -52.50
C LYS A 161 13.99 9.79 -53.18
N LEU A 162 12.94 9.13 -52.69
CA LEU A 162 12.43 7.87 -53.22
C LEU A 162 11.42 8.05 -54.37
N GLY A 163 11.13 9.29 -54.80
CA GLY A 163 10.24 9.57 -55.93
C GLY A 163 8.78 9.14 -55.74
N ARG A 164 8.35 8.88 -54.49
CA ARG A 164 6.97 8.45 -54.20
C ARG A 164 6.06 9.67 -54.09
N GLN A 165 5.30 9.98 -55.15
CA GLN A 165 4.22 10.97 -55.06
C GLN A 165 3.15 10.49 -54.06
N LYS A 166 2.72 11.38 -53.16
CA LYS A 166 1.56 11.14 -52.29
C LYS A 166 0.33 10.85 -53.15
N PRO A 167 -0.50 9.83 -52.83
CA PRO A 167 -1.75 9.63 -53.56
C PRO A 167 -2.63 10.86 -53.37
N LEU A 168 -2.99 11.51 -54.48
CA LEU A 168 -4.02 12.54 -54.52
C LEU A 168 -5.32 11.90 -54.05
N PHE A 169 -5.76 12.24 -52.83
CA PHE A 169 -7.08 11.86 -52.35
C PHE A 169 -8.12 12.52 -53.27
N ASN A 170 -8.72 11.71 -54.13
CA ASN A 170 -9.77 12.13 -55.03
C ASN A 170 -10.98 12.61 -54.22
N ARG A 171 -11.35 13.86 -54.47
CA ARG A 171 -12.58 14.49 -54.04
C ARG A 171 -13.76 13.71 -54.64
N VAL A 172 -14.60 13.14 -53.79
CA VAL A 172 -15.95 12.70 -54.16
C VAL A 172 -16.94 13.72 -53.61
N LYS A 173 -17.94 14.01 -54.43
CA LYS A 173 -18.86 15.15 -54.43
C LYS A 173 -19.61 15.39 -53.12
#